data_AF-A0A8J9WNJ7-F1
#
_entry.id   AF-A0A8J9WNJ7-F1
#
_cell.length_a   1.000
_cell.length_b   1.000
_cell.length_c   1.000
_cell.angle_alpha   90.00
_cell.angle_beta   90.00
_cell.angle_gamma   90.00
#
_symmetry.space_group_name_H-M   'P 1'
#
loop_
_entity.id
_entity.type
_entity.pdbx_description
1 polymer ?
#
loop_
_entity_poly.entity_id
_entity_poly.type
_entity_poly.pdbx_seq_one_letter_code
_entity_poly.pdbx_strand_id
1 'polypeptide(L)'
;MRGFVATAAREQMAQETSEQGSLHRKPKKCTSCNVEKPASEFDRQWKSRDGLQYFCRPCKVIEAKALGLKAPLIIPTVAEARCTRCKLLKPAAKFYRMSRANGLRPWCKACVGEYTKQWLEKIRMLPPDRSADIEIKRCGRCHTKKRPEEFARSNSTLDGLRNYCHQCSRELTILSRQRVPAILQPRDTEVCTKCGKEVPSSKFSAGKGSPTGLQSWCKDCRSQSNLRRRKSTMQPSSHSAPLQTEKASHGLLPKPEDEE
;
A
#
# COMPACT_ATOMS: atom_id res chain seq x y z
N MET A 1 -49.78 3.32 30.72
CA MET A 1 -48.50 2.58 30.73
C MET A 1 -48.58 1.39 29.78
N ARG A 2 -47.98 1.48 28.59
CA ARG A 2 -47.67 0.37 27.65
C ARG A 2 -47.13 1.03 26.38
N GLY A 3 -45.85 0.86 26.04
CA GLY A 3 -45.35 1.41 24.77
C GLY A 3 -43.84 1.56 24.55
N PHE A 4 -42.96 1.22 25.50
CA PHE A 4 -41.52 1.53 25.34
C PHE A 4 -40.55 0.33 25.34
N VAL A 5 -41.03 -0.92 25.30
CA VAL A 5 -40.15 -2.10 25.45
C VAL A 5 -39.83 -2.82 24.12
N ALA A 6 -40.43 -2.40 22.99
CA ALA A 6 -40.35 -3.15 21.72
C ALA A 6 -39.20 -2.76 20.77
N THR A 7 -38.46 -1.67 21.03
CA THR A 7 -37.37 -1.20 20.15
C THR A 7 -36.01 -1.77 20.54
N ALA A 8 -35.71 -1.88 21.84
CA ALA A 8 -34.43 -2.41 22.32
C ALA A 8 -34.19 -3.89 21.93
N ALA A 9 -35.24 -4.72 21.94
CA ALA A 9 -35.14 -6.12 21.55
C ALA A 9 -34.91 -6.31 20.03
N ARG A 10 -35.35 -5.37 19.19
CA ARG A 10 -35.14 -5.41 17.73
C ARG A 10 -33.74 -4.95 17.34
N GLU A 11 -33.15 -4.00 18.06
CA GLU A 11 -31.76 -3.56 17.85
C GLU A 11 -30.74 -4.60 18.32
N GLN A 12 -31.02 -5.31 19.43
CA GLN A 12 -30.17 -6.41 19.91
C GLN A 12 -30.16 -7.61 18.93
N MET A 13 -31.31 -7.97 18.33
CA MET A 13 -31.36 -9.05 17.33
C MET A 13 -30.71 -8.69 15.98
N ALA A 14 -30.64 -7.41 15.60
CA ALA A 14 -29.96 -6.97 14.40
C ALA A 14 -28.42 -6.94 14.56
N GLN A 15 -27.92 -6.73 15.78
CA GLN A 15 -26.49 -6.77 16.08
C GLN A 15 -25.98 -8.21 16.18
N GLU A 16 -26.72 -9.11 16.83
CA GLU A 16 -26.35 -10.53 16.95
C GLU A 16 -26.37 -11.29 15.60
N THR A 17 -27.29 -10.95 14.69
CA THR A 17 -27.35 -11.57 13.35
C THR A 17 -26.26 -11.06 12.39
N SER A 18 -25.61 -9.93 12.69
CA SER A 18 -24.52 -9.37 11.87
C SER A 18 -23.13 -9.93 12.25
N GLU A 19 -22.91 -10.30 13.51
CA GLU A 19 -21.64 -10.87 13.98
C GLU A 19 -21.54 -12.39 13.75
N GLN A 20 -22.67 -13.10 13.69
CA GLN A 20 -22.70 -14.55 13.51
C GLN A 20 -22.57 -15.01 12.04
N GLY A 21 -22.71 -14.11 11.06
CA GLY A 21 -22.63 -14.42 9.63
C GLY A 21 -21.21 -14.63 9.06
N SER A 22 -20.15 -14.35 9.83
CA SER A 22 -18.77 -14.31 9.32
C SER A 22 -17.80 -15.34 9.92
N LEU A 23 -18.19 -16.07 10.98
CA LEU A 23 -17.24 -16.90 11.75
C LEU A 23 -17.37 -18.43 11.55
N HIS A 24 -18.37 -18.93 10.81
CA HIS A 24 -18.63 -20.38 10.71
C HIS A 24 -18.44 -21.01 9.32
N ARG A 25 -17.81 -20.33 8.37
CA ARG A 25 -17.52 -20.97 7.06
C ARG A 25 -16.31 -21.89 7.21
N LYS A 26 -16.55 -23.20 7.12
CA LYS A 26 -15.52 -24.25 7.16
C LYS A 26 -14.34 -23.91 6.22
N PRO A 27 -13.09 -24.24 6.61
CA PRO A 27 -11.94 -24.07 5.72
C PRO A 27 -12.18 -24.84 4.42
N LYS A 28 -11.74 -24.24 3.31
CA LYS A 28 -11.93 -24.76 1.96
C LYS A 28 -10.56 -25.10 1.36
N LYS A 29 -10.46 -26.25 0.71
CA LYS A 29 -9.29 -26.63 -0.08
C LYS A 29 -9.31 -25.88 -1.40
N CYS A 30 -8.27 -25.09 -1.66
CA CYS A 30 -8.09 -24.43 -2.95
C CYS A 30 -7.79 -25.48 -4.03
N THR A 31 -8.55 -25.53 -5.12
CA THR A 31 -8.31 -26.53 -6.19
C THR A 31 -7.04 -26.26 -7.01
N SER A 32 -6.51 -25.03 -6.98
CA SER A 32 -5.30 -24.65 -7.74
C SER A 32 -4.01 -25.00 -6.99
N CYS A 33 -3.93 -24.74 -5.68
CA CYS A 33 -2.73 -25.03 -4.89
C CYS A 33 -2.88 -26.23 -3.94
N ASN A 34 -4.07 -26.85 -3.89
CA ASN A 34 -4.41 -27.98 -3.01
C ASN A 34 -4.16 -27.75 -1.51
N VAL A 35 -4.07 -26.49 -1.07
CA VAL A 35 -3.92 -26.13 0.35
C VAL A 35 -5.28 -25.78 0.95
N GLU A 36 -5.56 -26.29 2.14
CA GLU A 36 -6.71 -25.88 2.96
C GLU A 36 -6.49 -24.47 3.51
N LYS A 37 -7.47 -23.60 3.27
CA LYS A 37 -7.41 -22.19 3.67
C LYS A 37 -8.73 -21.77 4.30
N PRO A 38 -8.70 -20.79 5.23
CA PRO A 38 -9.93 -20.25 5.77
C PRO A 38 -10.78 -19.63 4.66
N ALA A 39 -12.10 -19.64 4.83
CA ALA A 39 -13.06 -19.06 3.88
C ALA A 39 -12.77 -17.59 3.52
N SER A 40 -12.11 -16.83 4.42
CA SER A 40 -11.68 -15.45 4.21
C SER A 40 -10.64 -15.27 3.09
N GLU A 41 -9.93 -16.35 2.72
CA GLU A 41 -8.95 -16.38 1.64
C GLU A 41 -9.59 -16.69 0.27
N PHE A 42 -10.94 -16.74 0.18
CA PHE A 42 -11.69 -16.95 -1.05
C PHE A 42 -12.60 -15.74 -1.34
N ASP A 43 -12.80 -15.43 -2.63
CA ASP A 43 -13.78 -14.41 -3.04
C ASP A 43 -15.20 -15.00 -3.01
N ARG A 44 -16.21 -14.14 -2.81
CA ARG A 44 -17.61 -14.56 -2.90
C ARG A 44 -17.97 -14.90 -4.36
N GLN A 45 -18.70 -15.99 -4.54
CA GLN A 45 -19.22 -16.46 -5.83
C GLN A 45 -20.69 -16.87 -5.59
N TRP A 46 -21.64 -16.08 -6.06
CA TRP A 46 -23.06 -16.29 -5.74
C TRP A 46 -23.66 -17.57 -6.36
N LYS A 47 -23.05 -18.07 -7.43
CA LYS A 47 -23.46 -19.32 -8.10
C LYS A 47 -22.85 -20.58 -7.47
N SER A 48 -21.91 -20.46 -6.52
CA SER A 48 -21.31 -21.65 -5.91
C SER A 48 -22.09 -22.11 -4.68
N ARG A 49 -22.09 -23.42 -4.45
CA ARG A 49 -22.82 -24.09 -3.36
C ARG A 49 -22.50 -23.53 -1.97
N ASP A 50 -21.25 -23.12 -1.75
CA ASP A 50 -20.77 -22.55 -0.48
C ASP A 50 -20.63 -21.02 -0.52
N GLY A 51 -21.05 -20.38 -1.62
CA GLY A 51 -20.94 -18.95 -1.85
C GLY A 51 -19.51 -18.43 -2.00
N LEU A 52 -18.51 -19.31 -2.15
CA LEU A 52 -17.10 -18.98 -2.30
C LEU A 52 -16.53 -19.53 -3.62
N GLN A 53 -15.53 -18.84 -4.19
CA GLN A 53 -14.73 -19.35 -5.30
C GLN A 53 -14.08 -20.70 -4.97
N TYR A 54 -13.74 -21.49 -5.99
CA TYR A 54 -13.08 -22.79 -5.82
C TYR A 54 -11.55 -22.70 -5.66
N PHE A 55 -10.94 -21.63 -6.14
CA PHE A 55 -9.54 -21.27 -5.88
C PHE A 55 -9.43 -20.11 -4.88
N CYS A 56 -8.34 -20.08 -4.14
CA CYS A 56 -8.06 -18.99 -3.20
C CYS A 56 -7.69 -17.69 -3.94
N ARG A 57 -7.87 -16.55 -3.27
CA ARG A 57 -7.50 -15.22 -3.77
C ARG A 57 -6.07 -15.17 -4.31
N PRO A 58 -5.04 -15.73 -3.63
CA PRO A 58 -3.71 -15.81 -4.21
C PRO A 58 -3.65 -16.52 -5.56
N CYS A 59 -4.28 -17.70 -5.67
CA CYS A 59 -4.33 -18.49 -6.90
C CYS A 59 -5.09 -17.77 -8.02
N LYS A 60 -6.19 -17.08 -7.72
CA LYS A 60 -6.91 -16.23 -8.68
C LYS A 60 -5.99 -15.23 -9.37
N VAL A 61 -5.11 -14.59 -8.60
CA VAL A 61 -4.18 -13.60 -9.17
C VAL A 61 -2.99 -14.28 -9.86
N ILE A 62 -2.63 -15.52 -9.50
CA ILE A 62 -1.63 -16.32 -10.23
C ILE A 62 -2.18 -16.72 -11.59
N GLU A 63 -3.40 -17.26 -11.65
CA GLU A 63 -4.08 -17.72 -12.86
C GLU A 63 -4.34 -16.57 -13.84
N ALA A 64 -4.87 -15.43 -13.35
CA ALA A 64 -5.03 -14.23 -14.17
C ALA A 64 -3.69 -13.77 -14.79
N LYS A 65 -2.58 -13.91 -14.05
CA LYS A 65 -1.25 -13.57 -14.56
C LYS A 65 -0.68 -14.63 -15.51
N ALA A 66 -0.97 -15.91 -15.29
CA ALA A 66 -0.49 -17.03 -16.11
C ALA A 66 -1.13 -17.07 -17.49
N LEU A 67 -2.40 -16.68 -17.59
CA LEU A 67 -3.10 -16.51 -18.88
C LEU A 67 -2.62 -15.29 -19.69
N GLY A 68 -1.57 -14.60 -19.24
CA GLY A 68 -1.11 -13.37 -19.87
C GLY A 68 -2.15 -12.25 -19.86
N LEU A 69 -3.28 -12.45 -19.16
CA LEU A 69 -4.27 -11.43 -18.93
C LEU A 69 -3.56 -10.40 -18.04
N LYS A 70 -3.05 -9.34 -18.69
CA LYS A 70 -2.82 -8.07 -17.99
C LYS A 70 -4.07 -7.89 -17.13
N ALA A 71 -3.89 -7.57 -15.84
CA ALA A 71 -5.01 -7.04 -15.06
C ALA A 71 -5.73 -6.08 -16.00
N PRO A 72 -7.01 -6.34 -16.36
CA PRO A 72 -7.62 -5.80 -17.56
C PRO A 72 -7.24 -4.34 -17.61
N LEU A 73 -6.55 -3.92 -18.69
CA LEU A 73 -6.07 -2.53 -18.77
C LEU A 73 -7.26 -1.69 -18.37
N ILE A 74 -7.17 -1.03 -17.21
CA ILE A 74 -8.29 -0.27 -16.68
C ILE A 74 -8.34 0.97 -17.55
N ILE A 75 -8.98 0.81 -18.71
CA ILE A 75 -9.20 1.85 -19.69
C ILE A 75 -10.38 2.64 -19.13
N PRO A 76 -10.20 3.95 -18.87
CA PRO A 76 -11.32 4.80 -18.52
C PRO A 76 -12.40 4.68 -19.59
N THR A 77 -13.64 4.41 -19.19
CA THR A 77 -14.77 4.36 -20.13
C THR A 77 -15.29 5.75 -20.50
N VAL A 78 -14.73 6.79 -19.89
CA VAL A 78 -15.11 8.19 -20.06
C VAL A 78 -13.89 9.04 -20.41
N ALA A 79 -14.07 10.03 -21.28
CA ALA A 79 -13.03 10.99 -21.65
C ALA A 79 -12.78 12.03 -20.54
N GLU A 80 -13.81 12.33 -19.75
CA GLU A 80 -13.77 13.30 -18.65
C GLU A 80 -14.47 12.74 -17.41
N ALA A 81 -14.04 13.22 -16.23
CA ALA A 81 -14.67 12.88 -14.97
C ALA A 81 -14.70 14.08 -14.03
N ARG A 82 -15.77 14.19 -13.24
CA ARG A 82 -15.90 15.20 -12.19
C ARG A 82 -15.18 14.74 -10.93
N CYS A 83 -14.25 15.54 -10.44
CA CYS A 83 -13.57 15.25 -9.18
C CYS A 83 -14.52 15.45 -8.00
N THR A 84 -14.67 14.47 -7.11
CA THR A 84 -15.60 14.61 -5.97
C THR A 84 -15.07 15.51 -4.84
N ARG A 85 -13.77 15.84 -4.83
CA ARG A 85 -13.17 16.78 -3.86
C ARG A 85 -13.28 18.23 -4.35
N CYS A 86 -12.63 18.59 -5.47
CA CYS A 86 -12.67 19.97 -5.97
C CYS A 86 -13.86 20.28 -6.90
N LYS A 87 -14.74 19.32 -7.17
CA LYS A 87 -15.96 19.46 -7.99
C LYS A 87 -15.76 19.84 -9.47
N LEU A 88 -14.52 20.03 -9.91
CA LEU A 88 -14.20 20.36 -11.31
C LEU A 88 -14.31 19.14 -12.24
N LEU A 89 -14.86 19.36 -13.43
CA LEU A 89 -14.77 18.43 -14.56
C LEU A 89 -13.35 18.49 -15.14
N LYS A 90 -12.71 17.33 -15.33
CA LYS A 90 -11.35 17.25 -15.86
C LYS A 90 -11.21 16.05 -16.80
N PRO A 91 -10.26 16.09 -17.75
CA PRO A 91 -9.93 14.94 -18.57
C PRO A 91 -9.54 13.72 -17.74
N ALA A 92 -9.89 12.52 -18.20
CA ALA A 92 -9.59 11.24 -17.56
C ALA A 92 -8.09 11.07 -17.24
N ALA A 93 -7.21 11.63 -18.07
CA ALA A 93 -5.76 11.64 -17.86
C ALA A 93 -5.32 12.33 -16.55
N LYS A 94 -6.16 13.22 -15.99
CA LYS A 94 -5.93 13.90 -14.70
C LYS A 94 -6.36 13.07 -13.49
N PHE A 95 -6.80 11.83 -13.70
CA PHE A 95 -7.17 10.88 -12.64
C PHE A 95 -6.26 9.64 -12.67
N TYR A 96 -6.21 8.93 -11.53
CA TYR A 96 -5.56 7.61 -11.49
C TYR A 96 -6.56 6.54 -11.93
N ARG A 97 -6.08 5.53 -12.64
CA ARG A 97 -6.88 4.37 -13.07
C ARG A 97 -7.19 3.46 -11.88
N MET A 98 -8.40 2.93 -11.80
CA MET A 98 -8.81 2.02 -10.72
C MET A 98 -9.97 1.11 -11.15
N SER A 99 -10.02 -0.11 -10.62
CA SER A 99 -11.08 -1.08 -10.92
C SER A 99 -12.41 -0.60 -10.32
N ARG A 100 -13.17 0.16 -11.12
CA ARG A 100 -14.47 0.76 -10.86
C ARG A 100 -15.21 0.90 -12.19
N ALA A 101 -16.51 1.16 -12.14
CA ALA A 101 -17.37 1.27 -13.32
C ALA A 101 -16.82 2.19 -14.43
N ASN A 102 -16.27 3.36 -14.08
CA ASN A 102 -15.69 4.29 -15.05
C ASN A 102 -14.18 4.16 -15.24
N GLY A 103 -13.54 3.18 -14.59
CA GLY A 103 -12.10 2.97 -14.63
C GLY A 103 -11.24 4.03 -13.92
N LEU A 104 -11.83 4.97 -13.19
CA LEU A 104 -11.14 6.13 -12.61
C LEU A 104 -11.30 6.24 -11.08
N ARG A 105 -10.30 6.84 -10.42
CA ARG A 105 -10.39 7.28 -9.03
C ARG A 105 -11.25 8.53 -8.90
N PRO A 106 -12.06 8.70 -7.83
CA PRO A 106 -12.98 9.84 -7.69
C PRO A 106 -12.26 11.19 -7.47
N TRP A 107 -11.00 11.17 -7.04
CA TRP A 107 -10.20 12.39 -6.83
C TRP A 107 -9.18 12.55 -7.96
N CYS A 108 -9.05 13.78 -8.46
CA CYS A 108 -8.03 14.10 -9.45
C CYS A 108 -6.62 14.04 -8.84
N LYS A 109 -5.60 13.84 -9.67
CA LYS A 109 -4.19 13.73 -9.27
C LYS A 109 -3.73 14.90 -8.39
N ALA A 110 -4.20 16.12 -8.68
CA ALA A 110 -3.87 17.32 -7.89
C ALA A 110 -4.43 17.22 -6.46
N CYS A 111 -5.73 16.92 -6.30
CA CYS A 111 -6.35 16.71 -4.99
C CYS A 111 -5.72 15.55 -4.21
N VAL A 112 -5.31 14.48 -4.90
CA VAL A 112 -4.58 13.38 -4.27
C VAL A 112 -3.21 13.85 -3.78
N GLY A 113 -2.49 14.62 -4.58
CA GLY A 113 -1.19 15.18 -4.20
C GLY A 113 -1.28 16.10 -2.99
N GLU A 114 -2.28 16.99 -2.97
CA GLU A 114 -2.55 17.88 -1.84
C GLU A 114 -2.89 17.10 -0.56
N TYR A 115 -3.78 16.11 -0.66
CA TYR A 115 -4.09 15.22 0.46
C TYR A 115 -2.85 14.51 1.00
N THR A 116 -2.00 13.98 0.10
CA THR A 116 -0.77 13.31 0.50
C THR A 116 0.18 14.27 1.20
N LYS A 117 0.31 15.53 0.75
CA LYS A 117 1.12 16.53 1.44
C LYS A 117 0.59 16.80 2.85
N GLN A 118 -0.72 17.03 3.00
CA GLN A 118 -1.38 17.21 4.29
C GLN A 118 -1.16 16.01 5.22
N TRP A 119 -1.27 14.79 4.68
CA TRP A 119 -1.02 13.56 5.43
C TRP A 119 0.44 13.43 5.90
N LEU A 120 1.40 13.70 5.01
CA LEU A 120 2.82 13.63 5.35
C LEU A 120 3.19 14.67 6.40
N GLU A 121 2.63 15.88 6.31
CA GLU A 121 2.81 16.91 7.34
C GLU A 121 2.23 16.44 8.68
N LYS A 122 1.02 15.87 8.67
CA LYS A 122 0.43 15.28 9.88
C LYS A 122 1.31 14.21 10.50
N ILE A 123 1.87 13.31 9.69
CA ILE A 123 2.79 12.26 10.18
C ILE A 123 4.09 12.87 10.71
N ARG A 124 4.60 13.95 10.10
CA ARG A 124 5.81 14.65 10.54
C ARG A 124 5.66 15.28 11.92
N MET A 125 4.45 15.74 12.26
CA MET A 125 4.14 16.34 13.57
C MET A 125 3.93 15.29 14.68
N LEU A 126 3.90 14.00 14.36
CA LEU A 126 3.79 12.92 15.36
C LEU A 126 5.16 12.53 15.92
N PRO A 127 5.22 11.95 17.13
CA PRO A 127 6.47 11.49 17.72
C PRO A 127 7.19 10.44 16.83
N PRO A 128 8.52 10.31 16.94
CA PRO A 128 9.29 9.34 16.14
C PRO A 128 8.85 7.89 16.39
N ASP A 129 8.64 7.52 17.66
CA ASP A 129 8.08 6.24 18.05
C ASP A 129 6.56 6.37 18.27
N ARG A 130 5.80 6.08 17.21
CA ARG A 130 4.32 6.07 17.26
C ARG A 130 3.75 4.74 17.77
N SER A 131 4.62 3.76 18.04
CA SER A 131 4.23 2.42 18.47
C SER A 131 4.34 2.20 19.98
N ALA A 132 4.98 3.12 20.71
CA ALA A 132 5.23 3.01 22.14
C ALA A 132 3.96 2.74 22.97
N ASP A 133 2.85 3.41 22.63
CA ASP A 133 1.59 3.31 23.38
C ASP A 133 0.66 2.19 22.87
N ILE A 134 1.12 1.36 21.93
CA ILE A 134 0.31 0.31 21.33
C ILE A 134 0.60 -0.99 22.04
N GLU A 135 -0.36 -1.51 22.81
CA GLU A 135 -0.18 -2.82 23.44
C GLU A 135 -0.53 -3.98 22.49
N ILE A 136 -1.62 -3.82 21.73
CA ILE A 136 -2.17 -4.84 20.84
C ILE A 136 -2.65 -4.22 19.54
N LYS A 137 -2.21 -4.78 18.42
CA LYS A 137 -2.65 -4.42 17.07
C LYS A 137 -3.32 -5.63 16.39
N ARG A 138 -4.49 -5.40 15.79
CA ARG A 138 -5.15 -6.42 14.97
C ARG A 138 -4.51 -6.48 13.58
N CYS A 139 -4.04 -7.65 13.16
CA CYS A 139 -3.53 -7.86 11.80
C CYS A 139 -4.65 -7.71 10.77
N GLY A 140 -4.49 -6.84 9.77
CA GLY A 140 -5.49 -6.62 8.73
C GLY A 140 -5.70 -7.79 7.75
N ARG A 141 -4.92 -8.88 7.86
CA ARG A 141 -5.04 -10.08 7.03
C ARG A 141 -5.61 -11.28 7.79
N CYS A 142 -4.93 -11.73 8.86
CA CYS A 142 -5.38 -12.86 9.66
C CYS A 142 -6.36 -12.47 10.78
N HIS A 143 -6.58 -11.17 11.01
CA HIS A 143 -7.47 -10.62 12.02
C HIS A 143 -7.16 -11.00 13.48
N THR A 144 -6.02 -11.66 13.73
CA THR A 144 -5.51 -11.96 15.06
C THR A 144 -4.97 -10.70 15.74
N LYS A 145 -5.27 -10.55 17.04
CA LYS A 145 -4.65 -9.57 17.94
C LYS A 145 -3.20 -9.99 18.22
N LYS A 146 -2.26 -9.09 17.99
CA LYS A 146 -0.82 -9.34 18.04
C LYS A 146 -0.10 -8.16 18.68
N ARG A 147 1.07 -8.41 19.27
CA ARG A 147 1.89 -7.33 19.86
C ARG A 147 2.58 -6.51 18.76
N PRO A 148 2.97 -5.24 19.00
CA PRO A 148 3.62 -4.37 18.02
C PRO A 148 4.85 -4.98 17.35
N GLU A 149 5.63 -5.77 18.11
CA GLU A 149 6.88 -6.35 17.65
C GLU A 149 6.67 -7.42 16.57
N GLU A 150 5.44 -7.90 16.43
CA GLU A 150 5.04 -8.81 15.35
C GLU A 150 4.72 -8.07 14.04
N PHE A 151 4.89 -6.74 14.00
CA PHE A 151 4.67 -5.89 12.83
C PHE A 151 5.94 -5.12 12.48
N ALA A 152 6.19 -4.96 11.17
CA ALA A 152 7.28 -4.11 10.73
C ALA A 152 6.94 -2.61 10.94
N ARG A 153 7.95 -1.83 11.30
CA ARG A 153 7.85 -0.36 11.40
C ARG A 153 7.48 0.29 10.06
N SER A 154 6.79 1.41 10.14
CA SER A 154 6.21 2.15 9.02
C SER A 154 6.23 3.66 9.28
N ASN A 155 6.82 4.41 8.35
CA ASN A 155 6.88 5.87 8.42
C ASN A 155 5.68 6.56 7.75
N SER A 156 4.68 5.79 7.31
CA SER A 156 3.53 6.31 6.57
C SER A 156 2.18 6.05 7.24
N THR A 157 2.19 5.42 8.42
CA THR A 157 1.00 5.08 9.20
C THR A 157 1.00 5.83 10.53
N LEU A 158 -0.22 6.13 11.03
CA LEU A 158 -0.41 6.89 12.27
C LEU A 158 0.15 6.18 13.50
N ASP A 159 0.14 4.85 13.49
CA ASP A 159 0.61 3.97 14.55
C ASP A 159 2.08 3.55 14.41
N GLY A 160 2.76 4.00 13.34
CA GLY A 160 4.14 3.59 13.09
C GLY A 160 4.33 2.13 12.69
N LEU A 161 3.26 1.36 12.48
CA LEU A 161 3.32 -0.09 12.20
C LEU A 161 2.62 -0.45 10.88
N ARG A 162 3.11 -1.49 10.19
CA ARG A 162 2.42 -2.02 9.01
C ARG A 162 1.08 -2.67 9.39
N ASN A 163 0.16 -2.73 8.44
CA ASN A 163 -1.17 -3.31 8.66
C ASN A 163 -1.15 -4.85 8.85
N TYR A 164 -0.12 -5.54 8.34
CA TYR A 164 -0.02 -7.00 8.41
C TYR A 164 1.16 -7.41 9.29
N CYS A 165 0.98 -8.48 10.05
CA CYS A 165 2.07 -9.07 10.85
C CYS A 165 3.19 -9.61 9.94
N HIS A 166 4.35 -9.89 10.53
CA HIS A 166 5.52 -10.42 9.83
C HIS A 166 5.22 -11.70 9.05
N GLN A 167 4.51 -12.64 9.66
CA GLN A 167 4.12 -13.90 9.03
C GLN A 167 3.25 -13.65 7.79
N CYS A 168 2.15 -12.92 7.94
CA CYS A 168 1.26 -12.57 6.83
C CYS A 168 1.98 -11.82 5.70
N SER A 169 2.93 -10.94 6.05
CA SER A 169 3.75 -10.20 5.09
C SER A 169 4.71 -11.11 4.33
N ARG A 170 5.33 -12.07 5.01
CA ARG A 170 6.26 -13.05 4.40
C ARG A 170 5.51 -13.98 3.46
N GLU A 171 4.37 -14.51 3.87
CA GLU A 171 3.50 -15.33 3.02
C GLU A 171 3.08 -14.59 1.75
N LEU A 172 2.63 -13.33 1.87
CA LEU A 172 2.29 -12.51 0.69
C LEU A 172 3.50 -12.29 -0.21
N THR A 173 4.69 -12.10 0.36
CA THR A 173 5.92 -11.95 -0.41
C THR A 173 6.23 -13.23 -1.18
N ILE A 174 6.14 -14.40 -0.54
CA ILE A 174 6.33 -15.71 -1.18
C ILE A 174 5.31 -15.90 -2.30
N LEU A 175 4.01 -15.69 -2.03
CA LEU A 175 2.94 -15.81 -3.03
C LEU A 175 3.12 -14.83 -4.19
N SER A 176 3.65 -13.63 -3.93
CA SER A 176 3.94 -12.65 -4.98
C SER A 176 5.10 -13.07 -5.88
N ARG A 177 6.08 -13.81 -5.32
CA ARG A 177 7.27 -14.33 -6.02
C ARG A 177 7.03 -15.68 -6.68
N GLN A 178 6.08 -16.48 -6.17
CA GLN A 178 5.60 -17.74 -6.78
C GLN A 178 4.78 -17.52 -8.06
N ARG A 179 4.73 -16.29 -8.58
CA ARG A 179 4.00 -15.97 -9.80
C ARG A 179 4.85 -16.23 -11.05
N VAL A 180 4.39 -17.27 -11.75
CA VAL A 180 4.43 -17.59 -13.18
C VAL A 180 5.85 -17.78 -13.76
N PRO A 181 6.18 -18.97 -14.32
CA PRO A 181 7.32 -19.07 -15.22
C PRO A 181 7.23 -18.00 -16.31
N ALA A 182 8.36 -17.54 -16.82
CA ALA A 182 8.41 -16.58 -17.91
C ALA A 182 7.74 -17.17 -19.18
N ILE A 183 6.42 -17.09 -19.27
CA ILE A 183 5.63 -17.51 -20.44
C ILE A 183 4.79 -16.31 -20.90
N LEU A 184 5.45 -15.18 -21.10
CA LEU A 184 4.98 -14.21 -22.08
C LEU A 184 6.09 -14.12 -23.12
N GLN A 185 5.72 -14.45 -24.36
CA GLN A 185 6.61 -14.36 -25.51
C GLN A 185 7.30 -12.99 -25.53
N PRO A 186 8.59 -12.92 -25.94
CA PRO A 186 9.27 -11.66 -26.15
C PRO A 186 8.40 -10.77 -27.05
N ARG A 187 8.02 -9.59 -26.56
CA ARG A 187 7.43 -8.56 -27.41
C ARG A 187 8.56 -7.70 -27.95
N ASP A 188 8.46 -7.28 -29.20
CA ASP A 188 9.44 -6.34 -29.77
C ASP A 188 9.27 -4.94 -29.18
N THR A 189 8.06 -4.59 -28.71
CA THR A 189 7.70 -3.30 -28.13
C THR A 189 6.97 -3.43 -26.79
N GLU A 190 7.18 -2.44 -25.91
CA GLU A 190 6.54 -2.29 -24.61
C GLU A 190 6.09 -0.83 -24.41
N VAL A 191 4.97 -0.63 -23.71
CA VAL A 191 4.46 0.72 -23.40
C VAL A 191 5.09 1.22 -22.10
N CYS A 192 5.83 2.32 -22.18
CA CYS A 192 6.45 2.94 -21.02
C CYS A 192 5.39 3.54 -20.10
N THR A 193 5.32 3.07 -18.84
CA THR A 193 4.32 3.56 -17.86
C THR A 193 4.54 5.01 -17.42
N LYS A 194 5.71 5.61 -17.68
CA LYS A 194 6.01 7.00 -17.31
C LYS A 194 5.68 8.00 -18.42
N CYS A 195 6.07 7.73 -19.67
CA CYS A 195 5.80 8.64 -20.79
C CYS A 195 4.61 8.20 -21.68
N GLY A 196 4.09 6.99 -21.50
CA GLY A 196 2.97 6.46 -22.26
C GLY A 196 3.28 6.02 -23.69
N LYS A 197 4.54 6.19 -24.16
CA LYS A 197 4.95 5.81 -25.52
C LYS A 197 5.15 4.31 -25.65
N GLU A 198 4.83 3.78 -26.82
CA GLU A 198 5.28 2.46 -27.25
C GLU A 198 6.76 2.56 -27.67
N VAL A 199 7.60 1.71 -27.08
CA VAL A 199 9.06 1.77 -27.21
C VAL A 199 9.59 0.36 -27.37
N PRO A 200 10.64 0.12 -28.18
CA PRO A 200 11.24 -1.21 -28.28
C PRO A 200 11.67 -1.77 -26.92
N SER A 201 11.46 -3.07 -26.73
CA SER A 201 11.82 -3.80 -25.50
C SER A 201 13.29 -3.63 -25.10
N SER A 202 14.18 -3.51 -26.09
CA SER A 202 15.62 -3.22 -25.89
C SER A 202 15.91 -1.90 -25.18
N LYS A 203 14.96 -0.95 -25.21
CA LYS A 203 15.05 0.34 -24.51
C LYS A 203 14.54 0.27 -23.07
N PHE A 204 14.22 -0.91 -22.55
CA PHE A 204 13.94 -1.14 -21.13
C PHE A 204 15.13 -1.83 -20.46
N SER A 205 15.27 -1.65 -19.15
CA SER A 205 16.25 -2.38 -18.34
C SER A 205 15.64 -3.69 -17.83
N ALA A 206 16.46 -4.68 -17.47
CA ALA A 206 15.96 -5.90 -16.83
C ALA A 206 15.22 -5.59 -15.51
N GLY A 207 14.11 -6.29 -15.27
CA GLY A 207 13.25 -6.15 -14.11
C GLY A 207 12.93 -7.50 -13.48
N LYS A 208 13.62 -7.84 -12.39
CA LYS A 208 13.35 -9.08 -11.63
C LYS A 208 11.90 -9.06 -11.10
N GLY A 209 11.13 -10.10 -11.44
CA GLY A 209 9.73 -10.23 -11.02
C GLY A 209 8.70 -9.48 -11.87
N SER A 210 9.11 -8.91 -13.00
CA SER A 210 8.17 -8.42 -14.03
C SER A 210 7.73 -9.57 -14.95
N PRO A 211 6.49 -9.58 -15.46
CA PRO A 211 6.03 -10.63 -16.38
C PRO A 211 6.85 -10.74 -17.67
N THR A 212 7.46 -9.63 -18.11
CA THR A 212 8.23 -9.52 -19.36
C THR A 212 9.75 -9.59 -19.13
N GLY A 213 10.20 -9.75 -17.88
CA GLY A 213 11.63 -9.63 -17.53
C GLY A 213 12.20 -8.20 -17.66
N LEU A 214 11.38 -7.21 -18.01
CA LEU A 214 11.76 -5.81 -18.23
C LEU A 214 11.12 -4.86 -17.20
N GLN A 215 11.79 -3.76 -16.91
CA GLN A 215 11.25 -2.66 -16.11
C GLN A 215 10.00 -2.07 -16.79
N SER A 216 9.10 -1.47 -16.01
CA SER A 216 7.84 -0.91 -16.53
C SER A 216 7.98 0.44 -17.26
N TRP A 217 9.20 0.97 -17.40
CA TRP A 217 9.46 2.32 -17.92
C TRP A 217 10.82 2.36 -18.61
N CYS A 218 10.91 3.14 -19.70
CA CYS A 218 12.07 3.11 -20.59
C CYS A 218 13.34 3.73 -19.98
N LYS A 219 14.49 3.38 -20.54
CA LYS A 219 15.82 3.88 -20.17
C LYS A 219 15.89 5.41 -20.22
N ASP A 220 15.21 6.06 -21.17
CA ASP A 220 15.19 7.53 -21.26
C ASP A 220 14.47 8.15 -20.06
N CYS A 221 13.30 7.61 -19.73
CA CYS A 221 12.51 8.02 -18.58
C CYS A 221 13.25 7.82 -17.25
N ARG A 222 14.08 6.76 -17.18
CA ARG A 222 14.99 6.48 -16.05
C ARG A 222 16.14 7.48 -16.01
N SER A 223 16.79 7.76 -17.14
CA SER A 223 17.87 8.76 -17.26
C SER A 223 17.39 10.14 -16.80
N GLN A 224 16.25 10.60 -17.32
CA GLN A 224 15.62 11.85 -16.89
C GLN A 224 15.33 11.88 -15.38
N SER A 225 14.93 10.74 -14.80
CA SER A 225 14.69 10.63 -13.36
C SER A 225 15.99 10.76 -12.55
N ASN A 226 17.06 10.13 -13.03
CA ASN A 226 18.37 10.19 -12.38
C ASN A 226 18.96 11.60 -12.46
N LEU A 227 18.82 12.28 -13.60
CA LEU A 227 19.24 13.68 -13.76
C LEU A 227 18.49 14.60 -12.80
N ARG A 228 17.16 14.45 -12.67
CA ARG A 228 16.37 15.20 -11.68
C ARG A 228 16.86 14.97 -10.26
N ARG A 229 17.17 13.70 -9.90
CA ARG A 229 17.69 13.36 -8.57
C ARG A 229 19.07 13.98 -8.30
N ARG A 230 19.98 13.93 -9.28
CA ARG A 230 21.30 14.58 -9.18
C ARG A 230 21.18 16.09 -9.00
N LYS A 231 20.27 16.74 -9.73
CA LYS A 231 20.00 18.18 -9.57
C LYS A 231 19.43 18.52 -8.19
N SER A 232 18.56 17.68 -7.61
CA SER A 232 18.04 17.91 -6.26
C SER A 232 19.06 17.67 -5.13
N THR A 233 20.06 16.82 -5.34
CA THR A 233 21.14 16.59 -4.36
C THR A 233 22.26 17.64 -4.43
N MET A 234 22.29 18.47 -5.47
CA MET A 234 23.28 19.57 -5.62
C MET A 234 22.71 20.94 -5.25
N GLN A 235 21.47 21.03 -4.75
CA GLN A 235 20.99 22.24 -4.08
C GLN A 235 21.35 22.16 -2.59
N PRO A 236 21.99 23.18 -2.01
CA PRO A 236 22.24 23.20 -0.57
C PRO A 236 20.90 23.15 0.16
N SER A 237 20.75 22.16 1.05
CA SER A 237 19.68 22.18 2.03
C SER A 237 19.86 23.41 2.92
N SER A 238 18.94 24.36 2.86
CA SER A 238 18.85 25.51 3.80
C SER A 238 18.47 25.10 5.22
N HIS A 239 18.77 23.86 5.63
CA HIS A 239 18.46 23.29 6.93
C HIS A 239 19.71 22.59 7.46
N SER A 240 20.72 23.38 7.77
CA SER A 240 21.82 22.99 8.66
C SER A 240 22.34 24.28 9.29
N ALA A 241 21.67 24.74 10.35
CA ALA A 241 22.27 25.74 11.23
C ALA A 241 23.49 25.08 11.89
N PRO A 242 24.70 25.66 11.83
CA PRO A 242 25.86 25.10 12.51
C PRO A 242 25.65 25.22 14.03
N LEU A 243 25.82 24.11 14.74
CA LEU A 243 26.04 24.13 16.20
C LEU A 243 27.33 24.92 16.45
N GLN A 244 27.21 26.08 17.11
CA GLN A 244 28.37 26.76 17.68
C GLN A 244 28.84 25.94 18.88
N THR A 245 29.98 25.27 18.74
CA THR A 245 30.74 24.73 19.87
C THR A 245 31.61 25.86 20.41
N GLU A 246 31.20 26.49 21.51
CA GLU A 246 32.13 27.32 22.27
C GLU A 246 33.10 26.41 23.01
N LYS A 247 34.40 26.61 22.73
CA LYS A 247 35.50 25.93 23.40
C LYS A 247 35.64 26.53 24.80
N ALA A 248 35.43 25.72 25.82
CA ALA A 248 35.90 26.03 27.17
C ALA A 248 37.43 25.90 27.20
N SER A 249 38.11 27.04 27.23
CA SER A 249 39.54 27.14 27.56
C SER A 249 39.73 27.04 29.07
N HIS A 250 40.55 26.08 29.48
CA HIS A 250 41.09 25.96 30.83
C HIS A 250 41.86 27.22 31.23
N GLY A 251 41.53 27.78 32.40
CA GLY A 251 42.30 28.79 33.11
C GLY A 251 42.66 28.29 34.50
N LEU A 252 43.96 28.29 34.80
CA LEU A 252 44.61 27.79 36.00
C LEU A 252 44.11 28.47 37.30
N LEU A 253 44.05 27.66 38.37
CA LEU A 253 44.01 28.07 39.77
C LEU A 253 45.24 28.92 40.15
N PRO A 254 45.07 29.93 41.02
CA PRO A 254 46.07 30.28 42.03
C PRO A 254 45.60 29.87 43.44
N LYS A 255 46.59 29.49 44.26
CA LYS A 255 46.49 29.04 45.65
C LYS A 255 46.14 30.20 46.60
N PRO A 256 45.54 29.95 47.77
CA PRO A 256 45.59 30.88 48.88
C PRO A 256 46.94 30.76 49.61
N GLU A 257 47.53 31.92 49.87
CA GLU A 257 48.70 32.14 50.73
C GLU A 257 48.21 32.23 52.19
N ASP A 258 49.01 31.67 53.10
CA ASP A 258 48.87 31.78 54.55
C ASP A 258 49.30 33.19 55.02
N GLU A 259 48.60 33.75 56.02
CA GLU A 259 48.96 34.82 56.99
C GLU A 259 47.61 35.38 57.53
N GLU A 260 47.27 35.46 58.82
CA GLU A 260 47.99 35.44 60.10
C GLU A 260 46.99 35.03 61.21
#